data_AF-A0A158KJ57-F1
#
_entry.id   AF-A0A158KJ57-F1
#
_cell.length_a   1.000
_cell.length_b   1.000
_cell.length_c   1.000
_cell.angle_alpha   90.00
_cell.angle_beta   90.00
_cell.angle_gamma   90.00
#
_symmetry.space_group_name_H-M   'P 1'
#
loop_
_entity.id
_entity.type
_entity.pdbx_description
1 polymer ?
#
loop_
_entity_poly.entity_id
_entity_poly.type
_entity_poly.pdbx_seq_one_letter_code
_entity_poly.pdbx_strand_id
1 'polypeptide(L)'
;MKSLMIKDLAVTAELDSRAMSSVRGGNAFLFPGYNFSQFDLSVSAQQLIGQTQNVFNENGSNVAFSEGIGSNVKPVQKANNSNTLNVFGG
;
A
#
# COMPACT_ATOMS: atom_id res chain seq x y z
N MET A 1 58.13 1.36 47.07
CA MET A 1 56.71 1.67 46.80
C MET A 1 56.37 1.23 45.39
N LYS A 2 55.36 0.37 45.20
CA LYS A 2 54.88 0.01 43.85
C LYS A 2 53.45 0.52 43.71
N SER A 3 53.24 1.41 42.75
CA SER A 3 51.93 1.95 42.39
C SER A 3 51.17 0.88 41.60
N LEU A 4 50.01 0.43 42.09
CA LEU A 4 49.08 -0.36 41.28
C LEU A 4 48.42 0.55 40.25
N MET A 5 48.50 0.19 38.98
CA MET A 5 47.83 0.87 37.87
C MET A 5 46.62 0.02 37.48
N ILE A 6 45.41 0.46 37.84
CA ILE A 6 44.16 -0.24 37.52
C ILE A 6 43.79 0.11 36.07
N LYS A 7 43.74 -0.89 35.19
CA LYS A 7 43.67 -0.69 33.73
C LYS A 7 42.27 -0.78 33.13
N ASP A 8 41.26 -1.16 33.91
CA ASP A 8 39.88 -1.15 33.46
C ASP A 8 38.93 -1.01 34.66
N LEU A 9 38.58 0.23 34.98
CA LEU A 9 37.53 0.53 35.95
C LEU A 9 36.24 0.62 35.14
N ALA A 10 35.41 -0.42 35.16
CA ALA A 10 34.06 -0.35 34.62
C ALA A 10 33.29 0.73 35.39
N VAL A 11 33.21 1.93 34.82
CA VAL A 11 32.46 3.04 35.39
C VAL A 11 30.97 2.73 35.20
N THR A 12 30.34 2.23 36.25
CA THR A 12 28.88 2.19 36.37
C THR A 12 28.41 3.60 36.69
N ALA A 13 28.03 4.36 35.66
CA ALA A 13 27.31 5.61 35.85
C ALA A 13 25.84 5.30 36.15
N GLU A 14 25.38 5.59 37.36
CA GLU A 14 23.95 5.54 37.68
C GLU A 14 23.26 6.72 36.99
N LEU A 15 22.36 6.41 36.05
CA LEU A 15 21.55 7.42 35.39
C LEU A 15 20.42 7.83 36.34
N ASP A 16 20.37 9.11 36.71
CA ASP A 16 19.22 9.68 37.44
C ASP A 16 17.93 9.50 36.61
N SER A 17 16.81 9.36 37.30
CA SER A 17 15.44 9.31 36.78
C SER A 17 15.17 10.26 35.61
N ARG A 18 15.70 11.49 35.67
CA ARG A 18 15.59 12.49 34.59
C ARG A 18 16.35 12.09 33.33
N ALA A 19 17.58 11.59 33.47
CA ALA A 19 18.37 11.09 32.34
C ALA A 19 17.79 9.79 31.78
N MET A 20 17.22 8.93 32.64
CA MET A 20 16.48 7.75 32.19
C MET A 20 15.22 8.11 31.38
N SER A 21 14.60 9.25 31.67
CA SER A 21 13.45 9.74 30.90
C SER A 21 13.81 10.11 29.46
N SER A 22 15.02 10.64 29.21
CA SER A 22 15.45 10.97 27.85
C SER A 22 15.84 9.73 27.04
N VAL A 23 16.42 8.71 27.67
CA VAL A 23 16.76 7.43 27.00
C VAL A 23 15.51 6.72 26.48
N ARG A 24 14.39 6.83 27.21
CA ARG A 24 13.10 6.24 26.84
C ARG A 24 12.21 7.16 26.00
N GLY A 25 12.77 8.25 25.46
CA GLY A 25 12.05 9.11 24.51
C GLY A 25 11.26 10.26 25.14
N GLY A 26 11.80 10.91 26.18
CA GLY A 26 11.51 12.29 26.62
C GLY A 26 10.05 12.76 26.59
N ASN A 27 9.45 12.94 27.77
CA ASN A 27 8.18 13.63 28.08
C ASN A 27 7.27 14.02 26.88
N ALA A 28 6.74 13.05 26.16
CA ALA A 28 5.51 13.21 25.39
C ALA A 28 4.32 13.24 26.36
N PHE A 29 4.22 14.29 27.19
CA PHE A 29 3.23 14.38 28.29
C PHE A 29 1.77 14.28 27.81
N LEU A 30 1.52 14.56 26.54
CA LEU A 30 0.17 14.50 25.97
C LEU A 30 -0.07 13.31 25.05
N PHE A 31 0.98 12.58 24.62
CA PHE A 31 0.88 11.39 23.76
C PHE A 31 2.05 10.41 24.00
N PRO A 32 2.17 9.82 25.20
CA PRO A 32 3.27 8.94 25.52
C PRO A 32 3.02 7.57 24.87
N GLY A 33 3.58 7.33 23.69
CA GLY A 33 3.63 5.98 23.11
C GLY A 33 3.54 5.86 21.60
N TYR A 34 3.23 6.92 20.85
CA TYR A 34 3.14 6.82 19.40
C TYR A 34 4.48 7.17 18.75
N ASN A 35 5.28 6.14 18.51
CA ASN A 35 6.42 6.24 17.61
C ASN A 35 5.91 6.25 16.16
N PHE A 36 5.69 7.44 15.60
CA PHE A 36 5.30 7.60 14.19
C PHE A 36 6.45 7.27 13.21
N SER A 37 7.65 6.95 13.70
CA SER A 37 8.81 6.64 12.85
C SER A 37 8.80 5.22 12.27
N GLN A 38 7.84 4.37 12.65
CA GLN A 38 7.71 2.99 12.16
C GLN A 38 6.37 2.80 11.44
N PHE A 39 6.11 3.65 10.43
CA PHE A 39 5.04 3.39 9.47
C PHE A 39 5.66 2.83 8.18
N ASP A 40 6.06 1.55 8.23
CA ASP A 40 6.46 0.81 7.04
C ASP A 40 5.21 0.24 6.37
N LEU A 41 4.82 0.85 5.26
CA LEU A 41 3.71 0.40 4.44
C LEU A 41 4.23 -0.04 3.07
N SER A 42 4.16 -1.35 2.82
CA SER A 42 4.43 -1.91 1.50
C SER A 42 3.12 -2.41 0.90
N VAL A 43 2.72 -1.83 -0.23
CA VAL A 43 1.53 -2.26 -0.97
C VAL A 43 1.91 -2.58 -2.40
N SER A 44 1.67 -3.84 -2.79
CA SER A 44 1.77 -4.29 -4.17
C SER A 44 0.36 -4.52 -4.71
N ALA A 45 -0.03 -3.66 -5.63
CA ALA A 45 -1.36 -3.60 -6.23
C ALA A 45 -1.28 -4.02 -7.71
N GLN A 46 -1.37 -5.31 -8.00
CA GLN A 46 -1.35 -5.78 -9.39
C GLN A 46 -2.72 -5.55 -10.05
N GLN A 47 -2.73 -4.84 -11.17
CA GLN A 47 -3.93 -4.63 -11.99
C GLN A 47 -3.73 -5.28 -13.36
N LEU A 48 -4.48 -6.35 -13.63
CA LEU A 48 -4.55 -6.95 -14.96
C LEU A 48 -6.01 -7.00 -15.41
N ILE A 49 -6.30 -6.45 -16.58
CA ILE A 49 -7.55 -6.70 -17.29
C ILE A 49 -7.20 -7.22 -18.68
N GLY A 50 -7.65 -8.43 -18.99
CA GLY A 50 -7.73 -8.93 -20.36
C GLY A 50 -9.17 -8.81 -20.86
N GLN A 51 -9.35 -8.27 -22.06
CA GLN A 51 -10.65 -8.20 -22.72
C GLN A 51 -10.54 -8.65 -24.18
N THR A 52 -11.35 -9.63 -24.55
CA THR A 52 -11.55 -10.06 -25.94
C THR A 52 -13.04 -10.04 -26.22
N GLN A 53 -13.47 -9.35 -27.28
CA GLN A 53 -14.86 -9.36 -27.74
C GLN A 53 -14.88 -9.74 -29.22
N ASN A 54 -15.48 -10.89 -29.52
CA ASN A 54 -15.72 -11.36 -30.88
C ASN A 54 -17.21 -11.19 -31.20
N VAL A 55 -17.51 -10.48 -32.29
CA VAL A 55 -18.89 -10.20 -32.70
C VAL A 55 -19.06 -10.62 -34.15
N PHE A 56 -19.98 -11.56 -34.38
CA PHE A 56 -20.36 -12.05 -35.69
C PHE A 56 -21.82 -11.68 -35.94
N ASN A 57 -22.10 -11.15 -37.13
CA ASN A 57 -23.41 -10.65 -37.50
C ASN A 57 -23.71 -10.99 -38.96
N GLU A 58 -24.48 -12.04 -39.18
CA GLU A 58 -24.84 -12.54 -40.51
C GLU A 58 -26.30 -12.18 -40.81
N ASN A 59 -26.55 -11.30 -41.77
CA ASN A 59 -27.90 -10.91 -42.17
C ASN A 59 -28.03 -11.00 -43.69
N GLY A 60 -29.21 -11.43 -44.15
CA GLY A 60 -29.49 -11.55 -45.58
C GLY A 60 -28.70 -12.63 -46.31
N SER A 61 -28.23 -13.65 -45.60
CA SER A 61 -27.58 -14.80 -46.23
C SER A 61 -28.62 -15.66 -46.95
N ASN A 62 -28.36 -15.95 -48.23
CA ASN A 62 -29.17 -16.80 -49.11
C ASN A 62 -30.63 -16.31 -49.33
N VAL A 63 -30.83 -15.02 -49.63
CA VAL A 63 -32.18 -14.46 -49.85
C VAL A 63 -32.33 -13.87 -51.26
N ALA A 64 -33.29 -14.38 -52.04
CA ALA A 64 -33.48 -14.01 -53.45
C ALA A 64 -34.41 -12.79 -53.67
N PHE A 65 -35.42 -12.60 -52.81
CA PHE A 65 -36.29 -11.43 -52.80
C PHE A 65 -36.59 -11.05 -51.36
N SER A 66 -35.93 -10.00 -50.84
CA SER A 66 -36.19 -9.51 -49.50
C SER A 66 -36.05 -8.00 -49.41
N GLU A 67 -36.99 -7.41 -48.68
CA GLU A 67 -37.01 -6.00 -48.34
C GLU A 67 -37.01 -5.89 -46.81
N GLY A 68 -36.28 -4.91 -46.27
CA GLY A 68 -36.21 -4.67 -44.82
C GLY A 68 -35.20 -5.51 -44.04
N ILE A 69 -34.19 -6.11 -44.68
CA ILE A 69 -33.10 -6.75 -43.93
C ILE A 69 -32.24 -5.68 -43.26
N GLY A 70 -32.34 -5.60 -41.94
CA GLY A 70 -31.55 -4.71 -41.11
C GLY A 70 -30.92 -5.46 -39.96
N SER A 71 -29.79 -4.97 -39.50
CA SER A 71 -29.17 -5.44 -38.28
C SER A 71 -28.59 -4.28 -37.50
N ASN A 72 -28.86 -4.29 -36.20
CA ASN A 72 -28.43 -3.25 -35.28
C ASN A 72 -27.62 -3.89 -34.16
N VAL A 73 -26.33 -4.10 -34.42
CA VAL A 73 -25.41 -4.70 -33.45
C VAL A 73 -24.59 -3.60 -32.80
N LYS A 74 -24.79 -3.41 -31.49
CA LYS A 74 -24.14 -2.39 -30.66
C LYS A 74 -23.42 -3.06 -29.49
N PRO A 75 -22.33 -3.79 -29.75
CA PRO A 75 -21.61 -4.48 -28.71
C PRO A 75 -20.82 -3.43 -27.91
N VAL A 76 -20.96 -3.47 -26.58
CA VAL A 76 -20.26 -2.56 -25.68
C VAL A 76 -19.45 -3.41 -24.73
N GLN A 77 -18.14 -3.24 -24.77
CA GLN A 77 -17.22 -3.86 -23.81
C GLN A 77 -16.65 -2.76 -22.90
N LYS A 78 -16.95 -2.85 -21.62
CA LYS A 78 -16.40 -1.97 -20.59
C LYS A 78 -15.65 -2.82 -19.57
N ALA A 79 -14.47 -2.37 -19.18
CA ALA A 79 -13.78 -2.88 -18.00
C ALA A 79 -13.25 -1.72 -17.17
N ASN A 80 -13.35 -1.90 -15.85
CA ASN A 80 -12.75 -1.02 -14.87
C ASN A 80 -11.88 -1.87 -13.94
N ASN A 81 -10.62 -1.49 -13.78
CA ASN A 81 -9.75 -2.04 -12.73
C ASN A 81 -9.16 -0.85 -11.98
N SER A 82 -9.67 -0.65 -10.77
CA SER A 82 -9.25 0.40 -9.87
C SER A 82 -8.70 -0.24 -8.60
N ASN A 83 -7.54 0.22 -8.14
CA ASN A 83 -7.01 -0.11 -6.84
C ASN A 83 -6.96 1.18 -6.02
N THR A 84 -7.54 1.15 -4.84
CA THR A 84 -7.58 2.30 -3.93
C THR A 84 -7.03 1.86 -2.60
N LEU A 85 -5.94 2.51 -2.19
CA LEU A 85 -5.33 2.31 -0.89
C LEU A 85 -5.58 3.54 -0.04
N ASN A 86 -6.39 3.38 1.01
CA ASN A 86 -6.62 4.43 2.00
C ASN A 86 -5.73 4.17 3.22
N VAL A 87 -4.74 5.04 3.43
CA VAL A 87 -3.74 4.89 4.49
C VAL A 87 -4.06 5.71 5.74
N PHE A 88 -4.88 6.74 5.58
CA PHE A 88 -5.36 7.59 6.66
C PHE A 88 -6.77 8.01 6.27
N GLY A 89 -7.78 7.37 6.86
CA GLY A 89 -9.18 7.68 6.58
C GLY A 89 -9.45 9.18 6.74
N GLY A 90 -10.13 9.77 5.75
CA GLY A 90 -10.64 11.14 5.81
C GLY A 90 -11.83 11.27 6.77
#